data_AF-A0AAW8IKN9-F1
#
_entry.id   AF-A0AAW8IKN9-F1
#
_cell.length_a   1.000
_cell.length_b   1.000
_cell.length_c   1.000
_cell.angle_alpha   90.00
_cell.angle_beta   90.00
_cell.angle_gamma   90.00
#
_symmetry.space_group_name_H-M   'P 1'
#
loop_
_entity.id
_entity.type
_entity.pdbx_description
1 polymer ?
#
loop_
_entity_poly.entity_id
_entity_poly.type
_entity_poly.pdbx_seq_one_letter_code
_entity_poly.pdbx_strand_id
1 'polypeptide(L)' 'MKNTAKDVSLRVMMEATGVYHQKFAHFLIDNAFDTNIILPNKISNYLRTIDIKTITDKT' A
#
# COMPACT_ATOMS: atom_id res chain seq x y z
N MET A 1 21.58 1.92 -12.72
CA MET A 1 20.94 2.55 -11.55
C MET A 1 21.92 2.52 -10.39
N LYS A 2 22.40 3.67 -9.91
CA LYS A 2 23.43 3.77 -8.86
C LYS A 2 22.87 3.62 -7.43
N ASN A 3 21.57 3.87 -7.25
CA ASN A 3 20.90 3.91 -5.94
C ASN A 3 19.76 2.89 -5.83
N THR A 4 19.94 1.68 -6.38
CA THR A 4 18.94 0.60 -6.30
C THR A 4 19.54 -0.57 -5.54
N ALA A 5 18.93 -0.91 -4.39
CA ALA A 5 19.25 -2.11 -3.65
C ALA A 5 18.73 -3.33 -4.42
N LYS A 6 19.60 -4.30 -4.71
CA LYS A 6 19.28 -5.46 -5.58
C LYS A 6 18.49 -6.55 -4.84
N ASP A 7 18.56 -6.53 -3.52
CA ASP A 7 17.98 -7.45 -2.57
C ASP A 7 16.59 -7.02 -2.08
N VAL A 8 16.13 -5.84 -2.49
CA VAL A 8 14.83 -5.29 -2.09
C VAL A 8 13.82 -5.51 -3.21
N SER A 9 12.81 -6.32 -2.95
CA SER A 9 11.67 -6.51 -3.85
C SER A 9 10.74 -5.29 -3.86
N LEU A 10 10.33 -4.83 -5.04
CA LEU A 10 9.32 -3.78 -5.17
C LEU A 10 7.91 -4.37 -5.03
N ARG A 11 7.09 -3.76 -4.18
CA ARG A 11 5.66 -4.05 -4.06
C ARG A 11 4.86 -2.77 -4.21
N VAL A 12 3.84 -2.81 -5.07
CA VAL A 12 2.95 -1.68 -5.34
C VAL A 12 1.66 -1.85 -4.56
N MET A 13 1.23 -0.82 -3.83
CA MET A 13 -0.02 -0.81 -3.07
C MET A 13 -0.96 0.26 -3.60
N MET A 14 -2.25 -0.05 -3.63
CA MET A 14 -3.30 0.87 -4.08
C MET A 14 -4.58 0.76 -3.24
N GLU A 15 -5.25 1.89 -3.05
CA GLU A 15 -6.52 1.97 -2.35
C GLU A 15 -7.69 1.79 -3.32
N ALA A 16 -8.64 0.91 -2.97
CA ALA A 16 -9.81 0.63 -3.77
C ALA A 16 -10.92 1.70 -3.60
N THR A 17 -10.66 2.95 -3.99
CA THR A 17 -11.63 4.07 -3.92
C THR A 17 -12.71 4.03 -4.99
N GLY A 18 -12.70 3.02 -5.86
CA GLY A 18 -13.60 2.83 -7.02
C GLY A 18 -13.00 1.81 -7.99
N VAL A 19 -13.44 1.74 -9.24
CA VAL A 19 -12.90 0.76 -10.23
C VAL A 19 -11.64 1.24 -10.97
N TYR A 20 -11.20 2.49 -10.75
CA TYR A 20 -10.08 3.09 -11.48
C TYR A 20 -8.75 2.36 -11.29
N HIS A 21 -8.56 1.74 -10.13
CA HIS A 21 -7.34 1.00 -9.82
C HIS A 21 -7.21 -0.29 -10.62
N GLN A 22 -8.30 -0.83 -11.19
CA GLN A 22 -8.31 -2.17 -11.82
C GLN A 22 -7.42 -2.22 -13.06
N LYS A 23 -7.58 -1.26 -13.99
CA LYS A 23 -6.76 -1.21 -15.22
C LYS A 23 -5.27 -1.12 -14.91
N PHE A 24 -4.91 -0.35 -13.90
CA PHE A 24 -3.53 -0.20 -13.47
C PHE A 24 -3.01 -1.45 -12.75
N ALA A 25 -3.83 -2.09 -11.91
CA ALA A 25 -3.51 -3.36 -11.28
C ALA A 25 -3.26 -4.46 -12.32
N HIS A 26 -4.10 -4.57 -13.35
CA HIS A 26 -3.90 -5.51 -14.45
C HIS A 26 -2.57 -5.27 -15.15
N PHE A 27 -2.27 -4.03 -15.53
CA PHE A 27 -0.97 -3.68 -16.13
C PHE A 27 0.22 -4.08 -15.24
N LEU A 28 0.15 -3.85 -13.93
CA LEU A 28 1.25 -4.20 -13.01
C LEU A 28 1.41 -5.72 -12.85
N ILE A 29 0.31 -6.46 -12.75
CA ILE A 29 0.31 -7.92 -12.66
C ILE A 29 0.90 -8.53 -13.94
N ASP A 30 0.51 -8.03 -15.12
CA ASP A 30 1.04 -8.48 -16.41
C ASP A 30 2.55 -8.25 -16.54
N ASN A 31 3.08 -7.25 -15.83
CA ASN A 31 4.52 -6.95 -15.75
C ASN A 31 5.21 -7.62 -14.54
N ALA A 32 4.58 -8.62 -13.91
CA ALA A 32 5.10 -9.38 -12.78
C ALA A 32 5.47 -8.53 -11.54
N PHE A 33 4.80 -7.39 -11.34
CA PHE A 33 4.93 -6.63 -10.10
C PHE A 33 4.04 -7.22 -9.00
N ASP A 34 4.63 -7.39 -7.81
CA ASP A 34 3.91 -7.68 -6.58
C ASP A 34 2.93 -6.54 -6.28
N THR A 35 1.63 -6.79 -6.44
CA THR A 35 0.59 -5.76 -6.36
C THR A 35 -0.47 -6.10 -5.32
N ASN A 36 -0.71 -5.17 -4.39
CA ASN A 36 -1.70 -5.31 -3.33
C ASN A 36 -2.78 -4.23 -3.44
N ILE A 37 -4.04 -4.64 -3.28
CA ILE A 37 -5.20 -3.73 -3.28
C ILE A 37 -5.84 -3.76 -1.90
N ILE A 38 -6.05 -2.60 -1.29
CA ILE A 38 -6.60 -2.47 0.05
C ILE A 38 -7.86 -1.61 0.04
N LEU A 39 -8.87 -2.00 0.81
CA LEU A 39 -10.06 -1.17 1.01
C LEU A 39 -9.76 0.00 1.94
N PRO A 40 -10.21 1.23 1.60
CA PRO A 40 -10.07 2.43 2.43
C PRO A 40 -10.46 2.18 3.90
N ASN A 41 -11.66 1.61 4.08
CA ASN A 41 -12.23 1.36 5.40
C ASN A 41 -11.42 0.34 6.20
N LYS A 42 -10.83 -0.65 5.52
CA LYS A 42 -10.04 -1.69 6.18
C LYS A 42 -8.74 -1.11 6.72
N ILE A 43 -8.05 -0.27 5.93
CA ILE A 43 -6.82 0.40 6.36
C ILE A 43 -7.12 1.38 7.50
N SER A 44 -8.19 2.17 7.38
CA SER A 44 -8.58 3.14 8.40
C SER A 44 -8.93 2.46 9.72
N ASN A 45 -9.68 1.35 9.68
CA ASN A 45 -10.02 0.58 10.87
C ASN A 45 -8.80 -0.09 11.48
N TYR A 46 -7.94 -0.70 10.66
CA TYR A 46 -6.70 -1.33 11.14
C TYR A 46 -5.81 -0.30 11.86
N LEU A 47 -5.60 0.88 11.27
CA LEU A 47 -4.81 1.95 11.89
C LEU A 47 -5.33 2.36 13.27
N ARG A 48 -6.66 2.39 13.49
CA ARG A 48 -7.26 2.69 14.80
C ARG A 48 -7.03 1.59 15.85
N THR A 49 -6.81 0.34 15.41
CA THR A 49 -6.53 -0.78 16.33
C THR A 49 -5.05 -0.91 16.70
N ILE A 50 -4.17 -0.26 15.93
CA ILE A 50 -2.76 -0.20 16.29
C ILE A 50 -2.61 0.89 17.34
N ASP A 51 -2.05 0.55 18.49
CA ASP A 51 -1.72 1.49 19.57
C ASP A 51 -0.49 2.34 19.16
N ILE A 52 -0.67 3.12 18.09
CA ILE A 52 0.35 4.06 17.61
C ILE A 52 0.25 5.27 18.52
N LYS A 53 1.20 5.38 19.47
CA LYS A 53 1.46 6.65 20.16
C LYS A 53 1.77 7.70 19.11
N THR A 54 0.77 8.48 18.74
CA THR A 54 0.98 9.67 17.90
C THR A 54 1.82 10.65 18.71
N ILE A 55 2.71 11.40 18.06
CA ILE A 55 3.65 12.34 18.72
C ILE A 55 2.91 13.40 19.57
N THR A 56 1.59 13.53 19.40
CA THR A 56 0.67 14.41 20.14
C THR A 56 -0.07 13.75 21.29
N ASP A 57 0.36 12.58 21.78
CA ASP A 57 -0.20 11.98 23.00
C ASP A 57 0.19 12.85 24.21
N LYS A 58 -0.67 13.80 24.58
CA LYS A 58 -0.48 14.61 25.79
C LYS A 58 -0.80 13.73 27.00
N THR A 59 0.20 13.54 27.86
CA THR A 59 0.06 13.15 29.27
C THR A 59 -0.98 13.98 30.00
#